data_AF-A0A929QK14-F1
#
_entry.id   AF-A0A929QK14-F1
#
_cell.length_a   1.000
_cell.length_b   1.000
_cell.length_c   1.000
_cell.angle_alpha   90.00
_cell.angle_beta   90.00
_cell.angle_gamma   90.00
#
_symmetry.space_group_name_H-M   'P 1'
#
loop_
_entity.id
_entity.type
_entity.pdbx_description
1 polymer ?
#
loop_
_entity_poly.entity_id
_entity_poly.type
_entity_poly.pdbx_seq_one_letter_code
_entity_poly.pdbx_strand_id
1 'polypeptide(L)'
;MADILSQEEIDALLEVVDEDGDTSNIEIEESPQGEQKQIIIYDFKRPNRVSKEQLRAIKGIHDKLARNLASQISSVMRSIVELRLHSVDQMTYGEFLMSLPSPTSFNVFSIKPLDGNCILEINPSIAFPMIDRLLGGTGENFEANRELTDIEVNLLDAVLRMIMQRLKESWSM
;
A
#
# COMPACT_ATOMS: atom_id res chain seq x y z
N MET A 1 3.94 -30.05 -22.34
CA MET A 1 3.43 -30.86 -23.46
C MET A 1 3.16 -29.88 -24.56
N ALA A 2 3.79 -30.03 -25.72
CA ALA A 2 3.65 -29.09 -26.83
C ALA A 2 2.19 -29.12 -27.32
N ASP A 3 1.56 -27.95 -27.42
CA ASP A 3 0.21 -27.83 -27.97
C ASP A 3 0.25 -28.37 -29.40
N ILE A 4 -0.49 -29.45 -29.59
CA ILE A 4 -0.59 -30.15 -30.86
C ILE A 4 -1.59 -29.31 -31.66
N LEU A 5 -1.07 -28.48 -32.57
CA LEU A 5 -1.88 -27.64 -33.45
C LEU A 5 -2.92 -28.51 -34.17
N SER A 6 -4.13 -27.96 -34.27
CA SER A 6 -5.24 -28.60 -34.97
C SER A 6 -4.95 -28.69 -36.47
N GLN A 7 -5.52 -29.69 -37.14
CA GLN A 7 -5.27 -29.92 -38.56
C GLN A 7 -5.66 -28.71 -39.43
N GLU A 8 -6.64 -27.92 -38.99
CA GLU A 8 -7.05 -26.66 -39.64
C GLU A 8 -5.98 -25.56 -39.54
N GLU A 9 -5.25 -25.47 -38.43
CA GLU A 9 -4.15 -24.50 -38.27
C GLU A 9 -2.92 -24.90 -39.07
N ILE A 10 -2.70 -26.21 -39.25
CA ILE A 10 -1.63 -26.74 -40.10
C ILE A 10 -1.93 -26.42 -41.56
N ASP A 11 -3.15 -26.65 -42.02
CA ASP A 11 -3.56 -26.37 -43.40
C ASP A 11 -3.49 -24.87 -43.72
N ALA A 12 -3.87 -24.01 -42.76
CA ALA A 12 -3.75 -22.55 -42.90
C ALA A 12 -2.29 -22.06 -43.00
N LEU A 13 -1.36 -22.69 -42.29
CA LEU A 13 0.07 -22.37 -42.39
C LEU A 13 0.70 -22.90 -43.69
N LEU A 14 0.20 -24.01 -44.22
CA LEU A 14 0.67 -24.60 -45.47
C LEU A 14 0.23 -23.77 -46.68
N GLU A 15 -0.99 -23.23 -46.66
CA GLU A 15 -1.52 -22.36 -47.71
C GLU A 15 -0.72 -21.04 -47.80
N VAL A 16 -0.31 -20.47 -46.66
CA VAL A 16 0.55 -19.27 -46.61
C VAL A 16 1.98 -19.57 -47.13
N VAL A 17 2.49 -20.79 -46.92
CA VAL A 17 3.85 -21.17 -47.36
C VAL A 17 3.88 -21.52 -48.85
N ASP A 18 2.81 -22.07 -49.41
CA ASP A 18 2.72 -22.42 -50.83
C ASP A 18 2.51 -21.18 -51.74
N GLU A 19 2.01 -20.06 -51.20
CA GLU A 19 1.91 -18.78 -51.93
C GLU A 19 3.18 -17.92 -51.87
N ASP A 20 4.08 -18.13 -50.89
CA ASP A 20 5.29 -17.32 -50.67
C ASP A 20 6.56 -17.90 -51.33
N GLY A 21 6.51 -18.03 -52.66
CA GLY A 21 7.70 -18.11 -53.51
C GLY A 21 8.39 -16.76 -53.77
N ASP A 22 7.94 -15.66 -53.16
CA ASP A 22 8.52 -14.34 -53.35
C ASP A 22 8.41 -13.47 -52.09
N THR A 23 9.52 -13.30 -51.38
CA THR A 23 9.64 -12.37 -50.27
C THR A 23 9.55 -10.92 -50.77
N SER A 24 8.35 -10.37 -50.91
CA SER A 24 8.13 -8.92 -50.83
C SER A 24 6.65 -8.54 -50.72
N ASN A 25 6.38 -7.68 -49.73
CA ASN A 25 5.16 -6.88 -49.55
C ASN A 25 3.91 -7.60 -49.04
N ILE A 26 3.89 -7.88 -47.73
CA ILE A 26 2.64 -7.87 -46.98
C ILE A 26 2.44 -6.44 -46.46
N GLU A 27 1.64 -5.67 -47.19
CA GLU A 27 1.05 -4.44 -46.65
C GLU A 27 0.11 -4.85 -45.52
N ILE A 28 0.53 -4.60 -44.28
CA ILE A 28 -0.32 -4.75 -43.11
C ILE A 28 -1.34 -3.61 -43.20
N GLU A 29 -2.56 -3.90 -43.67
CA GLU A 29 -3.70 -3.02 -43.45
C GLU A 29 -3.87 -2.84 -41.93
N GLU A 30 -3.46 -1.67 -41.44
CA GLU A 30 -3.74 -1.23 -40.08
C GLU A 30 -5.25 -1.11 -39.90
N SER A 31 -5.89 -2.23 -39.55
CA SER A 31 -7.17 -2.23 -38.88
C SER A 31 -7.08 -1.21 -37.74
N PRO A 32 -8.03 -0.25 -37.62
CA PRO A 32 -7.95 0.76 -36.56
C PRO A 32 -7.90 0.00 -35.25
N GLN A 33 -6.73 0.01 -34.60
CA GLN A 33 -6.51 -0.55 -33.29
C GLN A 33 -7.48 0.17 -32.37
N GLY A 34 -8.66 -0.43 -32.20
CA GLY A 34 -9.61 -0.01 -31.20
C GLY A 34 -8.84 0.03 -29.91
N GLU A 35 -8.80 1.21 -29.28
CA GLU A 35 -8.28 1.41 -27.94
C GLU A 35 -8.59 0.14 -27.15
N GLN A 36 -7.55 -0.61 -26.74
CA GLN A 36 -7.73 -1.77 -25.89
C GLN A 36 -8.44 -1.26 -24.65
N LYS A 37 -9.78 -1.36 -24.63
CA LYS A 37 -10.61 -0.90 -23.54
C LYS A 37 -10.05 -1.63 -22.34
N GLN A 38 -9.46 -0.90 -21.40
CA GLN A 38 -8.97 -1.48 -20.17
C GLN A 38 -10.18 -2.08 -19.47
N ILE A 39 -10.36 -3.39 -19.61
CA ILE A 39 -11.43 -4.13 -18.96
C ILE A 39 -11.05 -4.23 -17.50
N ILE A 40 -11.61 -3.33 -16.69
CA ILE A 40 -11.44 -3.36 -15.24
C ILE A 40 -12.49 -4.33 -14.70
N ILE A 41 -12.04 -5.46 -14.15
CA ILE A 41 -12.91 -6.42 -13.46
C ILE A 41 -13.55 -5.69 -12.27
N TYR A 42 -14.87 -5.51 -12.31
CA TYR A 42 -15.62 -4.86 -11.25
C TYR A 42 -16.33 -5.90 -10.40
N ASP A 43 -15.94 -6.01 -9.13
CA ASP A 43 -16.61 -6.89 -8.18
C ASP A 43 -17.89 -6.22 -7.67
N PHE A 44 -19.04 -6.61 -8.25
CA PHE A 44 -20.36 -6.13 -7.83
C PHE A 44 -20.72 -6.50 -6.37
N LYS A 45 -20.06 -7.50 -5.76
CA LYS A 45 -20.26 -7.84 -4.34
C LYS A 45 -19.48 -6.91 -3.42
N ARG A 46 -18.47 -6.23 -3.94
CA ARG A 46 -17.61 -5.26 -3.23
C ARG A 46 -17.59 -3.93 -3.98
N PRO A 47 -18.72 -3.20 -4.03
CA PRO A 47 -18.74 -1.89 -4.68
C PRO A 47 -17.67 -1.00 -4.03
N ASN A 48 -16.80 -0.40 -4.85
CA ASN A 48 -15.84 0.60 -4.40
C ASN A 48 -16.62 1.79 -3.80
N ARG A 49 -16.73 1.81 -2.48
CA ARG A 49 -17.46 2.83 -1.72
C ARG A 49 -16.74 4.17 -1.75
N VAL A 50 -15.43 4.16 -1.99
CA VAL A 50 -14.58 5.35 -2.09
C VAL A 50 -14.23 5.61 -3.55
N SER A 51 -14.46 6.84 -4.02
CA SER A 51 -14.15 7.21 -5.40
C SER A 51 -12.62 7.29 -5.63
N LYS A 52 -12.19 7.12 -6.88
CA LYS A 52 -10.76 7.27 -7.24
C LYS A 52 -10.22 8.66 -6.89
N GLU A 53 -11.06 9.69 -6.97
CA GLU A 53 -10.69 11.06 -6.61
C GLU A 53 -10.49 11.21 -5.10
N GLN A 54 -11.38 10.63 -4.29
CA GLN A 54 -11.24 10.60 -2.84
C GLN A 54 -9.96 9.86 -2.40
N LEU A 55 -9.64 8.73 -3.04
CA LEU A 55 -8.38 8.02 -2.77
C LEU A 55 -7.14 8.86 -3.10
N ARG A 56 -7.17 9.62 -4.22
CA ARG A 56 -6.08 10.55 -4.55
C ARG A 56 -5.95 11.68 -3.52
N ALA A 57 -7.07 12.22 -3.04
CA ALA A 57 -7.06 13.23 -1.99
C ALA A 57 -6.46 12.68 -0.68
N ILE A 58 -6.89 11.50 -0.25
CA ILE A 58 -6.35 10.80 0.94
C ILE A 58 -4.85 10.56 0.78
N LYS A 59 -4.41 10.10 -0.41
CA LYS A 59 -2.99 9.91 -0.71
C LYS A 59 -2.20 11.22 -0.59
N GLY A 60 -2.72 12.32 -1.13
CA GLY A 60 -2.07 13.63 -1.05
C GLY A 60 -1.92 14.13 0.40
N ILE A 61 -2.97 13.97 1.21
CA ILE A 61 -2.94 14.33 2.64
C ILE A 61 -1.90 13.49 3.39
N HIS A 62 -1.88 12.17 3.19
CA HIS A 62 -0.96 11.28 3.89
C HIS A 62 0.50 11.40 3.42
N ASP A 63 0.75 11.73 2.16
CA ASP A 63 2.10 12.00 1.66
C ASP A 63 2.69 13.25 2.32
N LYS A 64 1.86 14.29 2.52
CA LYS A 64 2.24 15.48 3.28
C LYS A 64 2.44 15.16 4.77
N LEU A 65 1.53 14.40 5.37
CA LEU A 65 1.67 13.91 6.75
C LEU A 65 3.01 13.20 6.92
N ALA A 66 3.37 12.30 6.00
CA ALA A 66 4.58 11.48 6.12
C ALA A 66 5.84 12.34 6.17
N ARG A 67 5.96 13.34 5.28
CA ARG A 67 7.09 14.29 5.27
C ARG A 67 7.19 15.10 6.56
N ASN A 68 6.07 15.63 7.05
CA ASN A 68 6.05 16.44 8.27
C ASN A 68 6.37 15.59 9.51
N LEU A 69 5.82 14.38 9.56
CA LEU A 69 6.01 13.44 10.65
C LEU A 69 7.45 12.93 10.69
N ALA A 70 8.07 12.63 9.55
CA ALA A 70 9.47 12.19 9.46
C ALA A 70 10.42 13.19 10.13
N SER A 71 10.25 14.49 9.84
CA SER A 71 11.05 15.56 10.45
C SER A 71 10.89 15.59 11.97
N GLN A 72 9.66 15.48 12.46
CA GLN A 72 9.38 15.53 13.89
C GLN A 72 9.89 14.30 14.64
N ILE A 73 9.67 13.10 14.09
CA ILE A 73 10.17 11.84 14.67
C ILE A 73 11.70 11.87 14.66
N SER A 74 12.34 12.34 13.59
CA SER A 74 13.80 12.46 13.53
C SER A 74 14.35 13.34 14.66
N SER A 75 13.67 14.44 14.96
CA SER A 75 14.04 15.35 16.05
C SER A 75 13.95 14.67 17.42
N VAL A 76 12.88 13.91 17.68
CA VAL A 76 12.69 13.22 18.97
C VAL A 76 13.63 12.03 19.12
N MET A 77 13.81 11.24 18.06
CA MET A 77 14.68 10.06 18.06
C MET A 77 16.17 10.41 18.00
N ARG A 78 16.51 11.69 17.76
CA ARG A 78 17.89 12.18 17.56
C ARG A 78 18.64 11.35 16.50
N SER A 79 17.91 10.94 15.45
CA SER A 79 18.39 10.10 14.36
C SER A 79 17.65 10.48 13.08
N ILE A 80 18.24 10.22 11.92
CA ILE A 80 17.58 10.46 10.63
C ILE A 80 16.54 9.37 10.42
N VAL A 81 15.26 9.75 10.37
CA VAL A 81 14.13 8.86 10.08
C VAL A 81 13.52 9.26 8.76
N GLU A 82 13.48 8.30 7.84
CA GLU A 82 12.78 8.44 6.57
C GLU A 82 11.40 7.78 6.65
N LEU A 83 10.36 8.52 6.24
CA LEU A 83 8.99 8.01 6.19
C LEU A 83 8.43 8.24 4.79
N ARG A 84 7.91 7.17 4.17
CA ARG A 84 7.33 7.20 2.83
C ARG A 84 5.95 6.56 2.84
N LEU A 85 4.99 7.19 2.16
CA LEU A 85 3.69 6.58 1.91
C LEU A 85 3.84 5.48 0.87
N HIS A 86 3.58 4.22 1.25
CA HIS A 86 3.70 3.09 0.35
C HIS A 86 2.48 2.95 -0.57
N SER A 87 1.29 2.79 0.01
CA SER A 87 0.04 2.65 -0.73
C SER A 87 -1.14 3.20 0.07
N VAL A 88 -2.28 3.39 -0.62
CA VAL A 88 -3.58 3.71 -0.01
C VAL A 88 -4.59 2.80 -0.67
N ASP A 89 -5.04 1.79 0.08
CA ASP A 89 -5.87 0.72 -0.43
C ASP A 89 -7.21 0.65 0.31
N GLN A 90 -8.25 0.20 -0.39
CA GLN A 90 -9.54 -0.10 0.22
C GLN A 90 -9.64 -1.61 0.46
N MET A 91 -9.83 -2.00 1.72
CA MET A 91 -10.01 -3.40 2.11
C MET A 91 -11.10 -3.53 3.19
N THR A 92 -11.57 -4.75 3.41
CA THR A 92 -12.51 -5.02 4.51
C THR A 92 -11.78 -5.04 5.85
N TYR A 93 -12.51 -4.82 6.95
CA TYR A 93 -11.91 -4.86 8.28
C TYR A 93 -11.32 -6.24 8.64
N GLY A 94 -11.96 -7.33 8.19
CA GLY A 94 -11.44 -8.68 8.39
C GLY A 94 -10.11 -8.93 7.67
N GLU A 95 -9.97 -8.45 6.43
CA GLU A 95 -8.71 -8.53 5.68
C GLU A 95 -7.60 -7.72 6.34
N PHE A 96 -7.92 -6.52 6.83
CA PHE A 96 -6.98 -5.70 7.60
C PHE A 96 -6.49 -6.46 8.84
N LEU A 97 -7.39 -7.01 9.67
CA LEU A 97 -7.00 -7.76 10.86
C LEU A 97 -6.13 -8.99 10.56
N MET A 98 -6.40 -9.71 9.47
CA MET A 98 -5.60 -10.87 9.06
C MET A 98 -4.21 -10.50 8.54
N SER A 99 -4.01 -9.25 8.11
CA SER A 99 -2.70 -8.75 7.65
C SER A 99 -1.75 -8.35 8.77
N LEU A 100 -2.26 -8.20 10.00
CA LEU A 100 -1.46 -7.71 11.12
C LEU A 100 -0.64 -8.83 11.76
N PRO A 101 0.61 -8.54 12.21
CA PRO A 101 1.37 -9.46 13.03
C PRO A 101 0.70 -9.63 14.40
N SER A 102 0.92 -10.79 15.03
CA SER A 102 0.45 -11.08 16.39
C SER A 102 1.65 -11.50 17.25
N PRO A 103 2.04 -10.72 18.28
CA PRO A 103 1.40 -9.50 18.79
C PRO A 103 1.74 -8.24 17.97
N THR A 104 0.94 -7.18 18.10
CA THR A 104 1.24 -5.85 17.54
C THR A 104 0.73 -4.71 18.43
N SER A 105 1.25 -3.49 18.23
CA SER A 105 0.70 -2.28 18.84
C SER A 105 -0.50 -1.80 18.06
N PHE A 106 -1.69 -2.20 18.51
CA PHE A 106 -2.97 -1.85 17.89
C PHE A 106 -3.65 -0.69 18.64
N ASN A 107 -3.67 0.50 18.03
CA ASN A 107 -4.14 1.72 18.71
C ASN A 107 -5.44 2.22 18.08
N VAL A 108 -6.47 2.39 18.90
CA VAL A 108 -7.78 2.90 18.47
C VAL A 108 -7.98 4.32 18.95
N PHE A 109 -8.37 5.22 18.06
CA PHE A 109 -8.60 6.63 18.37
C PHE A 109 -9.81 7.20 17.62
N SER A 110 -10.43 8.22 18.18
CA SER A 110 -11.56 8.93 17.56
C SER A 110 -11.10 10.22 16.89
N ILE A 111 -11.66 10.57 15.73
CA ILE A 111 -11.37 11.82 15.03
C ILE A 111 -12.59 12.74 15.10
N LYS A 112 -12.70 13.59 16.13
CA LYS A 112 -13.79 14.60 16.18
C LYS A 112 -13.56 15.69 15.13
N PRO A 113 -14.61 16.17 14.41
CA PRO A 113 -16.04 15.92 14.61
C PRO A 113 -16.62 14.73 13.82
N LEU A 114 -15.80 13.93 13.15
CA LEU A 114 -16.27 12.77 12.41
C LEU A 114 -16.72 11.67 13.38
N ASP A 115 -17.85 11.07 13.09
CA ASP A 115 -18.32 9.91 13.83
C ASP A 115 -17.56 8.66 13.38
N GLY A 116 -16.86 8.03 14.31
CA GLY A 116 -16.15 6.79 14.06
C GLY A 116 -14.83 6.67 14.80
N ASN A 117 -14.29 5.45 14.74
CA ASN A 117 -12.99 5.12 15.27
C ASN A 117 -12.03 4.84 14.11
N CYS A 118 -10.81 5.30 14.26
CA CYS A 118 -9.68 5.01 13.41
C CYS A 118 -8.70 4.11 14.15
N ILE A 119 -7.90 3.40 13.38
CA ILE A 119 -6.90 2.47 13.90
C ILE A 119 -5.53 2.91 13.35
N LEU A 120 -4.54 2.92 14.23
CA LEU A 120 -3.13 3.04 13.90
C LEU A 120 -2.41 1.81 14.45
N GLU A 121 -1.82 1.03 13.55
CA GLU A 121 -0.97 -0.09 13.91
C GLU A 121 0.51 0.33 13.80
N ILE A 122 1.32 -0.14 14.75
CA ILE A 122 2.77 -0.03 14.70
C ILE A 122 3.35 -1.42 14.95
N ASN A 123 4.00 -1.96 13.92
CA ASN A 123 4.69 -3.23 14.02
C ASN A 123 5.74 -3.22 15.14
N PRO A 124 5.82 -4.27 15.99
CA PRO A 124 6.83 -4.37 17.05
C PRO A 124 8.28 -4.20 16.57
N SER A 125 8.58 -4.62 15.34
CA SER A 125 9.91 -4.45 14.74
C SER A 125 10.33 -2.99 14.59
N ILE A 126 9.37 -2.06 14.59
CA ILE A 126 9.61 -0.61 14.59
C ILE A 126 9.39 -0.03 15.99
N ALA A 127 8.37 -0.51 16.72
CA ALA A 127 8.05 -0.02 18.05
C ALA A 127 9.21 -0.19 19.05
N PHE A 128 9.85 -1.36 19.08
CA PHE A 128 10.94 -1.61 20.03
C PHE A 128 12.19 -0.76 19.75
N PRO A 129 12.71 -0.66 18.50
CA PRO A 129 13.80 0.28 18.21
C PRO A 129 13.46 1.74 18.52
N MET A 130 12.21 2.17 18.29
CA MET A 130 11.76 3.51 18.67
C MET A 130 11.83 3.72 20.18
N ILE A 131 11.37 2.75 20.98
CA ILE A 131 11.39 2.83 22.44
C ILE A 131 12.82 2.82 22.97
N ASP A 132 13.69 1.96 22.44
CA ASP A 132 15.10 1.93 22.81
C ASP A 132 15.77 3.29 22.57
N ARG A 133 15.49 3.94 21.42
CA ARG A 133 15.97 5.30 21.13
C ARG A 133 15.43 6.35 22.10
N LEU A 134 14.16 6.27 22.49
CA LEU A 134 13.58 7.18 23.49
C LEU A 134 14.25 7.04 24.87
N LEU A 135 14.70 5.83 25.21
CA LEU A 135 15.43 5.53 26.44
C LEU A 135 16.94 5.84 26.34
N GLY A 136 17.41 6.29 25.18
CA GLY A 136 18.82 6.67 24.94
C GLY A 136 19.71 5.56 24.38
N GLY A 137 19.12 4.43 23.96
CA GLY A 137 19.82 3.34 23.31
C GLY A 137 20.17 3.59 21.84
N THR A 138 20.71 2.56 21.19
CA THR A 138 21.16 2.59 19.79
C THR A 138 20.08 2.15 18.80
N GLY A 139 18.85 1.87 19.24
CA GLY A 139 17.74 1.47 18.38
C GLY A 139 18.04 0.21 17.59
N GLU A 140 18.73 -0.74 18.20
CA GLU A 140 19.01 -2.02 17.56
C GLU A 140 17.70 -2.78 17.31
N ASN A 141 17.68 -3.55 16.23
CA ASN A 141 16.53 -4.38 15.90
C ASN A 141 16.29 -5.37 17.04
N PHE A 142 15.09 -5.30 17.61
CA PHE A 142 14.68 -6.17 18.69
C PHE A 142 13.76 -7.26 18.13
N GLU A 143 14.32 -8.43 17.86
CA GLU A 143 13.57 -9.61 17.39
C GLU A 143 12.91 -10.35 18.57
N ALA A 144 12.04 -9.65 19.31
CA ALA A 144 11.23 -10.30 20.33
C ALA A 144 9.78 -10.38 19.89
N ASN A 145 9.26 -11.60 19.85
CA ASN A 145 7.85 -11.86 19.61
C ASN A 145 7.05 -11.77 20.91
N ARG A 146 7.01 -10.59 21.54
CA ARG A 146 6.31 -10.36 22.81
C ARG A 146 5.48 -9.08 22.79
N GLU A 147 4.53 -9.01 23.71
CA GLU A 147 3.75 -7.80 23.97
C GLU A 147 4.60 -6.70 24.62
N LEU A 148 4.21 -5.45 24.39
CA LEU A 148 4.79 -4.28 25.05
C LEU A 148 4.40 -4.28 26.53
N THR A 149 5.35 -3.99 27.40
CA THR A 149 5.11 -3.76 28.83
C THR A 149 4.40 -2.43 29.06
N ASP A 150 3.82 -2.23 30.25
CA ASP A 150 3.13 -0.97 30.59
C ASP A 150 4.03 0.27 30.46
N ILE A 151 5.33 0.13 30.78
CA ILE A 151 6.31 1.22 30.65
C ILE A 151 6.52 1.54 29.16
N GLU A 152 6.69 0.51 28.34
CA GLU A 152 6.87 0.62 26.89
C GLU A 152 5.63 1.22 26.20
N VAL A 153 4.43 0.83 26.62
CA VAL A 153 3.16 1.42 26.14
C VAL A 153 3.10 2.91 26.48
N ASN A 154 3.46 3.32 27.70
CA ASN A 154 3.47 4.73 28.08
C ASN A 154 4.48 5.55 27.27
N LEU A 155 5.65 4.99 26.96
CA LEU A 155 6.65 5.66 26.10
C LEU A 155 6.12 5.81 24.66
N LEU A 156 5.47 4.77 24.15
CA LEU A 156 4.89 4.78 22.80
C LEU A 156 3.70 5.75 22.71
N ASP A 157 2.92 5.94 23.78
CA ASP A 157 1.80 6.90 23.83
C ASP A 157 2.27 8.35 23.54
N ALA A 158 3.46 8.73 23.99
CA ALA A 158 4.03 10.04 23.65
C ALA A 158 4.24 10.21 22.14
N VAL A 159 4.74 9.16 21.47
CA VAL A 159 4.92 9.14 20.01
C VAL A 159 3.58 9.14 19.30
N LEU A 160 2.61 8.33 19.77
CA LEU A 160 1.27 8.27 19.22
C LEU A 160 0.57 9.63 19.26
N ARG A 161 0.67 10.36 20.39
CA ARG A 161 0.14 11.72 20.50
C ARG A 161 0.75 12.69 19.48
N MET A 162 2.04 12.58 19.21
CA MET A 162 2.70 13.38 18.18
C MET A 162 2.15 13.04 16.78
N ILE A 163 1.99 11.74 16.47
CA ILE A 163 1.40 11.28 15.21
C ILE A 163 -0.03 11.83 15.07
N MET A 164 -0.85 11.71 16.12
CA MET A 164 -2.23 12.19 16.12
C MET A 164 -2.32 13.71 15.91
N GLN A 165 -1.42 14.48 16.53
CA GLN A 165 -1.37 15.92 16.35
C GLN A 165 -1.03 16.29 14.89
N ARG A 166 -0.06 15.61 14.27
CA ARG A 166 0.29 15.83 12.86
C ARG A 166 -0.77 15.36 11.89
N LEU A 167 -1.46 14.27 12.22
CA LEU A 167 -2.61 13.80 11.47
C LEU A 167 -3.68 14.88 11.47
N LYS A 168 -4.05 15.40 12.65
CA LYS A 168 -5.02 16.49 12.77
C LYS A 168 -4.66 17.72 11.95
N GLU A 169 -3.41 18.18 12.00
CA GLU A 169 -2.93 19.34 11.23
C GLU A 169 -2.93 19.10 9.71
N SER A 170 -2.65 17.86 9.29
CA SER A 170 -2.67 17.51 7.86
C SER A 170 -4.09 17.46 7.31
N TRP A 171 -5.06 17.12 8.15
CA TRP A 171 -6.50 17.03 7.82
C TRP A 171 -7.29 18.31 8.10
N SER A 172 -6.71 19.31 8.78
CA SER A 172 -7.39 20.59 9.05
C SER A 172 -7.32 21.58 7.88
N MET A 173 -6.88 21.14 6.71
CA MET A 173 -6.67 21.95 5.52
C MET A 173 -7.85 21.86 4.55
#